data_AF-A0A527ZI71-F1
#
_entry.id   AF-A0A527ZI71-F1
#
_cell.length_a   1.000
_cell.length_b   1.000
_cell.length_c   1.000
_cell.angle_alpha   90.00
_cell.angle_beta   90.00
_cell.angle_gamma   90.00
#
_symmetry.space_group_name_H-M   'P 1'
#
loop_
_entity.id
_entity.type
_entity.pdbx_description
1 polymer ?
#
loop_
_entity_poly.entity_id
_entity_poly.type
_entity_poly.pdbx_seq_one_letter_code
_entity_poly.pdbx_strand_id
1 'polypeptide(L)' 'MYVPPHFAENRPEVLFDLIEKNPFGILVTNGQAGLDANHLPFELNRSEGENGTLHSHVARANP' A
#
# COMPACT_ATOMS: atom_id res chain seq x y z
N MET A 1 1.84 7.81 -7.91
CA MET A 1 2.95 8.78 -8.09
C MET A 1 3.76 8.37 -9.31
N TYR A 2 4.34 9.33 -10.03
CA TYR A 2 5.22 9.04 -11.15
C TYR A 2 6.56 8.48 -10.64
N VAL A 3 7.00 7.36 -11.22
CA VAL A 3 8.34 6.80 -11.00
C VAL A 3 9.08 6.86 -12.34
N PRO A 4 10.21 7.60 -12.43
CA PRO A 4 11.02 7.64 -13.64
C PRO A 4 11.45 6.22 -14.08
N PRO A 5 11.53 5.92 -15.40
CA PRO A 5 11.80 4.56 -15.88
C PRO A 5 13.09 3.91 -15.33
N HIS A 6 14.14 4.71 -15.08
CA HIS A 6 15.41 4.21 -14.54
C HIS A 6 15.34 3.88 -13.03
N PHE A 7 14.28 4.29 -12.34
CA PHE A 7 14.00 3.93 -10.95
C PHE A 7 12.87 2.89 -10.82
N ALA A 8 12.30 2.43 -11.94
CA ALA A 8 11.22 1.45 -11.90
C ALA A 8 11.77 0.07 -11.51
N GLU A 9 11.33 -0.44 -10.37
CA GLU A 9 11.47 -1.85 -10.00
C GLU A 9 10.15 -2.55 -10.31
N ASN A 10 10.20 -3.60 -11.12
CA ASN A 10 9.01 -4.31 -11.59
C ASN A 10 8.99 -5.79 -11.15
N ARG A 11 10.02 -6.25 -10.43
CA ARG A 11 10.10 -7.62 -9.91
C ARG A 11 9.24 -7.76 -8.66
N PRO A 12 8.15 -8.56 -8.69
CA PRO A 12 7.22 -8.67 -7.56
C PRO A 12 7.90 -9.12 -6.26
N GLU A 13 8.86 -10.02 -6.32
CA GLU A 13 9.58 -10.54 -5.16
C GLU A 13 10.38 -9.45 -4.43
N VAL A 14 11.01 -8.53 -5.18
CA VAL A 14 11.76 -7.40 -4.59
C VAL A 14 10.80 -6.42 -3.94
N LEU A 15 9.66 -6.15 -4.60
CA LEU A 15 8.63 -5.24 -4.09
C LEU A 15 7.96 -5.82 -2.83
N PHE A 16 7.65 -7.12 -2.80
CA PHE A 16 7.07 -7.79 -1.64
C PHE A 16 8.02 -7.81 -0.45
N ASP A 17 9.30 -8.11 -0.68
CA ASP A 17 10.33 -8.04 0.37
C ASP A 17 10.47 -6.63 0.94
N LEU A 18 10.34 -5.58 0.11
CA LEU A 18 10.40 -4.19 0.54
C LEU A 18 9.21 -3.84 1.46
N ILE A 19 8.01 -4.25 1.07
CA ILE A 19 6.77 -4.03 1.82
C ILE A 19 6.86 -4.69 3.19
N GLU A 20 7.23 -5.98 3.25
CA GLU A 20 7.31 -6.72 4.51
C GLU A 20 8.37 -6.17 5.46
N LYS A 21 9.50 -5.68 4.93
CA LYS A 21 10.55 -5.02 5.74
C LYS A 21 10.14 -3.63 6.23
N ASN A 22 9.17 -2.98 5.58
CA ASN A 22 8.72 -1.62 5.88
C ASN A 22 7.19 -1.58 5.97
N PRO A 23 6.58 -2.21 6.99
CA PRO A 23 5.14 -2.43 7.04
C PRO A 23 4.33 -1.17 7.38
N PHE A 24 4.94 0.02 7.46
CA PHE A 24 4.25 1.27 7.73
C PHE A 24 4.14 2.10 6.46
N GLY A 25 2.98 2.03 5.82
CA GLY A 25 2.70 2.65 4.53
C GLY A 25 1.70 3.80 4.61
N ILE A 26 1.32 4.34 3.45
CA ILE A 26 0.34 5.43 3.32
C ILE A 26 -0.79 4.96 2.40
N LEU A 27 -2.01 4.94 2.92
CA LEU A 27 -3.23 4.79 2.13
C LEU A 27 -3.65 6.15 1.58
N VAL A 28 -3.51 6.33 0.26
CA VAL A 28 -3.97 7.54 -0.43
C VAL A 28 -5.33 7.25 -1.07
N THR A 29 -6.34 8.04 -0.72
CA THR A 29 -7.68 7.95 -1.31
C THR A 29 -8.04 9.27 -2.01
N ASN A 30 -8.92 9.19 -3.00
CA ASN A 30 -9.45 10.37 -3.71
C ASN A 30 -10.97 10.42 -3.51
N GLY A 31 -11.41 11.17 -2.51
CA GLY A 31 -12.81 11.35 -2.16
C GLY A 31 -13.41 12.64 -2.73
N GLN A 32 -14.67 12.92 -2.41
CA GLN A 32 -15.35 14.15 -2.86
C GLN A 32 -14.69 15.44 -2.35
N ALA A 33 -14.04 15.38 -1.17
CA ALA A 33 -13.30 16.50 -0.59
C ALA A 33 -11.86 16.63 -1.12
N GLY A 34 -11.46 15.78 -2.07
CA GLY A 34 -10.11 15.72 -2.62
C GLY A 34 -9.29 14.54 -2.08
N LEU A 35 -7.98 14.69 -2.11
CA LEU A 35 -7.03 13.67 -1.68
C LEU A 35 -6.89 13.62 -0.16
N ASP A 36 -6.88 12.41 0.39
CA ASP A 36 -6.52 12.14 1.78
C ASP A 36 -5.41 11.08 1.82
N ALA A 37 -4.55 11.14 2.85
CA ALA A 37 -3.37 10.31 3.00
C ALA A 37 -3.19 9.87 4.46
N ASN A 38 -3.56 8.62 4.73
CA ASN A 38 -3.53 8.04 6.09
C ASN A 38 -2.34 7.09 6.24
N HIS A 39 -1.52 7.31 7.26
CA HIS A 39 -0.41 6.40 7.59
C HIS A 39 -0.93 5.21 8.40
N LEU A 40 -0.69 4.00 7.93
CA LEU A 40 -1.22 2.77 8.51
C LEU A 40 -0.18 1.65 8.49
N PRO A 41 -0.21 0.74 9.47
CA PRO A 41 0.44 -0.57 9.34
C PRO A 41 -0.25 -1.43 8.29
N PHE A 42 0.53 -2.17 7.51
CA PHE A 42 0.05 -3.14 6.53
C PHE A 42 0.73 -4.50 6.72
N GLU A 43 -0.04 -5.55 6.50
CA GLU A 43 0.46 -6.93 6.36
C GLU A 43 0.25 -7.39 4.92
N LEU A 44 1.29 -7.93 4.29
CA LEU A 44 1.22 -8.44 2.94
C LEU A 44 0.92 -9.95 2.94
N ASN A 45 -0.17 -10.35 2.27
CA ASN A 45 -0.40 -11.72 1.88
C ASN A 45 -0.01 -11.92 0.41
N ARG A 46 1.16 -12.52 0.17
CA ARG A 46 1.70 -12.75 -1.20
C ARG A 46 0.86 -13.70 -2.05
N SER A 47 0.05 -14.56 -1.42
CA SER A 47 -0.68 -15.65 -2.09
C SER A 47 -2.11 -15.29 -2.47
N GLU A 48 -2.58 -14.12 -2.05
CA GLU A 48 -3.96 -13.68 -2.24
C GLU A 48 -4.03 -12.62 -3.36
N GLY A 49 -4.78 -12.91 -4.42
CA GLY A 49 -4.86 -12.02 -5.58
C GLY A 49 -3.63 -12.05 -6.49
N GLU A 50 -3.74 -11.44 -7.67
CA GLU A 50 -2.68 -11.46 -8.71
C GLU A 50 -1.39 -10.74 -8.27
N ASN A 51 -1.52 -9.70 -7.44
CA ASN A 51 -0.41 -8.87 -6.96
C ASN A 51 -0.17 -8.96 -5.45
N GLY A 52 -0.70 -10.00 -4.80
CA GLY A 52 -0.81 -10.04 -3.35
C GLY A 52 -1.90 -9.09 -2.82
N THR A 53 -2.23 -9.24 -1.54
CA THR A 53 -3.22 -8.40 -0.83
C THR A 53 -2.57 -7.75 0.37
N LEU A 54 -2.78 -6.43 0.52
CA LEU A 54 -2.40 -5.68 1.73
C LEU A 54 -3.58 -5.62 2.69
N HIS A 55 -3.39 -6.17 3.88
CA HIS A 55 -4.34 -6.12 4.98
C HIS A 55 -3.97 -4.97 5.92
N SER A 56 -4.96 -4.21 6.36
CA SER A 56 -4.80 -3.15 7.36
C SER A 56 -6.11 -2.95 8.11
N HIS A 57 -6.04 -2.26 9.24
CA HIS A 57 -7.20 -2.02 10.10
C HIS A 57 -7.43 -0.53 10.31
N VAL A 58 -8.65 -0.08 10.00
CA VAL A 58 -9.11 1.29 10.22
C VAL A 58 -10.39 1.23 11.04
N ALA A 59 -10.43 1.98 12.14
CA ALA A 59 -11.65 2.06 12.94
C ALA A 59 -12.80 2.66 12.12
N ARG A 60 -14.00 2.12 12.31
CA ARG A 60 -15.20 2.74 11.75
C ARG A 60 -15.32 4.17 12.28
N ALA A 61 -15.73 5.10 11.43
CA ALA A 61 -16.09 6.45 11.87
C ALA A 61 -17.15 6.38 12.98
N ASN A 62 -16.94 7.13 14.06
CA ASN A 62 -17.95 7.30 15.08
C ASN A 62 -19.05 8.26 14.57
N PRO A 63 -20.35 7.90 14.69
CA PRO A 63 -21.46 8.79 14.37
C PRO A 63 -21.51 10.04 15.25
#